data_AF-A0A7W7VHP2-F1
#
_entry.id   AF-A0A7W7VHP2-F1
#
_cell.length_a   1.000
_cell.length_b   1.000
_cell.length_c   1.000
_cell.angle_alpha   90.00
_cell.angle_beta   90.00
_cell.angle_gamma   90.00
#
_symmetry.space_group_name_H-M   'P 1'
#
loop_
_entity.id
_entity.type
_entity.pdbx_description
1 polymer ?
#
loop_
_entity_poly.entity_id
_entity_poly.type
_entity_poly.pdbx_seq_one_letter_code
_entity_poly.pdbx_strand_id
1 'polypeptide(L)'
;MEITQLLPRLYQVDLDFGQAYLWRDGDELTLVDTGIPGSGEMIAAAVGSLGLPRSAVRRIVITHGHEDHAGSAAEIRSWDGAPVHVHSADAPVVRGERPREEPVISDFERPYWERVTALGITAMTIPPSTVDVVLTGGEELPFGDGARVLPIPGHTDGSIAIHLPHHGVLFAGDTVACLPRPA
;
A
#
# COMPACT_ATOMS: atom_id res chain seq x y z
N MET A 1 5.40 -4.27 19.08
CA MET A 1 5.12 -3.61 17.79
C MET A 1 3.99 -2.64 18.03
N GLU A 2 4.18 -1.41 17.62
CA GLU A 2 3.21 -0.35 17.86
C GLU A 2 2.30 -0.26 16.63
N ILE A 3 1.00 -0.26 16.87
CA ILE A 3 0.00 0.15 15.90
C ILE A 3 -0.57 1.44 16.45
N THR A 4 -0.61 2.48 15.62
CA THR A 4 -1.13 3.78 16.05
C THR A 4 -2.56 3.92 15.57
N GLN A 5 -3.52 4.04 16.50
CA GLN A 5 -4.90 4.36 16.14
C GLN A 5 -5.01 5.84 15.77
N LEU A 6 -5.27 6.13 14.50
CA LEU A 6 -5.39 7.50 13.99
C LEU A 6 -6.83 8.01 14.11
N LEU A 7 -7.81 7.13 13.84
CA LEU A 7 -9.25 7.40 13.94
C LEU A 7 -9.95 6.14 14.48
N PRO A 8 -11.24 6.20 14.88
CA PRO A 8 -11.94 5.05 15.44
C PRO A 8 -11.85 3.75 14.64
N ARG A 9 -11.78 3.84 13.29
CA ARG A 9 -11.68 2.69 12.37
C ARG A 9 -10.35 2.61 11.62
N LEU A 10 -9.42 3.56 11.85
CA LEU A 10 -8.17 3.67 11.10
C LEU A 10 -6.97 3.48 12.00
N TYR A 11 -6.11 2.56 11.60
CA TYR A 11 -4.87 2.26 12.29
C TYR A 11 -3.70 2.28 11.31
N GLN A 12 -2.60 2.90 11.71
CA GLN A 12 -1.33 2.84 11.00
C GLN A 12 -0.49 1.71 11.60
N VAL A 13 0.07 0.87 10.73
CA VAL A 13 1.03 -0.17 11.09
C VAL A 13 2.44 0.40 10.98
N ASP A 14 3.20 0.40 12.08
CA ASP A 14 4.59 0.85 12.06
C ASP A 14 5.48 -0.25 11.50
N LEU A 15 5.87 -0.10 10.23
CA LEU A 15 6.75 -1.01 9.49
C LEU A 15 8.20 -0.55 9.57
N ASP A 16 9.14 -1.47 9.30
CA ASP A 16 10.57 -1.13 9.21
C ASP A 16 10.87 -0.13 8.08
N PHE A 17 10.07 -0.19 7.01
CA PHE A 17 10.08 0.77 5.91
C PHE A 17 8.71 0.83 5.22
N GLY A 18 8.37 1.99 4.68
CA GLY A 18 7.07 2.24 4.06
C GLY A 18 5.96 2.43 5.10
N GLN A 19 4.73 2.47 4.63
CA GLN A 19 3.54 2.62 5.48
C GLN A 19 2.47 1.63 5.04
N ALA A 20 1.76 1.05 6.00
CA ALA A 20 0.56 0.27 5.76
C ALA A 20 -0.53 0.68 6.75
N TYR A 21 -1.78 0.55 6.32
CA TYR A 21 -2.93 0.96 7.11
C TYR A 21 -3.98 -0.13 7.19
N LEU A 22 -4.59 -0.28 8.36
CA LEU A 22 -5.74 -1.14 8.57
C LEU A 22 -6.99 -0.26 8.75
N TRP A 23 -7.96 -0.46 7.88
CA TRP A 23 -9.32 0.05 8.04
C TRP A 23 -10.23 -1.06 8.59
N ARG A 24 -10.95 -0.79 9.67
CA ARG A 24 -11.79 -1.77 10.38
C ARG A 24 -13.28 -1.54 10.17
N ASP A 25 -13.94 -2.55 9.62
CA ASP A 25 -15.39 -2.64 9.42
C ASP A 25 -15.94 -3.85 10.20
N GLY A 26 -16.30 -3.62 11.47
CA GLY A 26 -16.68 -4.70 12.38
C GLY A 26 -15.50 -5.63 12.66
N ASP A 27 -15.60 -6.88 12.21
CA ASP A 27 -14.53 -7.89 12.33
C ASP A 27 -13.75 -8.09 11.02
N GLU A 28 -14.04 -7.29 9.99
CA GLU A 28 -13.32 -7.29 8.72
C GLU A 28 -12.31 -6.15 8.67
N LEU A 29 -11.16 -6.43 8.05
CA LEU A 29 -10.07 -5.48 7.82
C LEU A 29 -9.85 -5.32 6.32
N THR A 30 -9.75 -4.07 5.89
CA THR A 30 -9.11 -3.71 4.63
C THR A 30 -7.71 -3.20 4.92
N LEU A 31 -6.71 -3.87 4.34
CA LEU A 31 -5.32 -3.48 4.38
C LEU A 31 -5.02 -2.58 3.17
N VAL A 32 -4.48 -1.38 3.42
CA VAL A 32 -3.97 -0.48 2.39
C VAL A 32 -2.44 -0.52 2.44
N ASP A 33 -1.83 -0.94 1.33
CA ASP A 33 -0.41 -1.26 1.19
C ASP A 33 0.12 -2.33 2.15
N THR A 34 1.28 -2.88 1.84
CA THR A 34 1.80 -4.11 2.45
C THR A 34 3.26 -4.02 2.90
N GLY A 35 3.91 -2.87 2.74
CA GLY A 35 5.32 -2.73 3.09
C GLY A 35 6.26 -3.41 2.10
N ILE A 36 7.52 -3.53 2.53
CA ILE A 36 8.57 -4.26 1.84
C ILE A 36 8.38 -5.78 1.94
N PRO A 37 9.04 -6.58 1.08
CA PRO A 37 9.03 -8.03 1.21
C PRO A 37 9.45 -8.50 2.61
N GLY A 38 8.58 -9.28 3.27
CA GLY A 38 8.78 -9.80 4.63
C GLY A 38 8.08 -9.00 5.72
N SER A 39 7.36 -7.92 5.39
CA SER A 39 6.54 -7.15 6.33
C SER A 39 5.28 -7.89 6.81
N GLY A 40 4.93 -9.05 6.27
CA GLY A 40 3.69 -9.74 6.60
C GLY A 40 3.57 -10.15 8.07
N GLU A 41 4.63 -10.63 8.72
CA GLU A 41 4.58 -10.93 10.16
C GLU A 41 4.36 -9.69 11.03
N MET A 42 4.86 -8.52 10.60
CA MET A 42 4.57 -7.25 11.27
C MET A 42 3.08 -6.90 11.14
N ILE A 43 2.53 -7.05 9.94
CA ILE A 43 1.10 -6.80 9.70
C ILE A 43 0.25 -7.82 10.47
N ALA A 44 0.66 -9.09 10.55
CA ALA A 44 -0.04 -10.14 11.27
C ALA A 44 -0.13 -9.86 12.78
N ALA A 45 0.96 -9.41 13.40
CA ALA A 45 0.92 -9.04 14.81
C ALA A 45 0.17 -7.73 15.06
N ALA A 46 0.14 -6.79 14.11
CA ALA A 46 -0.74 -5.62 14.18
C ALA A 46 -2.23 -6.04 14.15
N VAL A 47 -2.62 -6.93 13.24
CA VAL A 47 -3.97 -7.53 13.20
C VAL A 47 -4.30 -8.24 14.51
N GLY A 48 -3.37 -9.03 15.05
CA GLY A 48 -3.53 -9.73 16.33
C GLY A 48 -3.72 -8.78 17.52
N SER A 49 -3.08 -7.62 17.53
CA SER A 49 -3.24 -6.61 18.58
C SER A 49 -4.64 -5.99 18.62
N LEU A 50 -5.39 -6.06 17.51
CA LEU A 50 -6.79 -5.67 17.42
C LEU A 50 -7.76 -6.77 17.91
N GLY A 51 -7.22 -7.91 18.35
CA GLY A 51 -7.98 -9.09 18.77
C GLY A 51 -8.55 -9.90 17.61
N LEU A 52 -8.01 -9.71 16.39
CA LEU A 52 -8.51 -10.31 15.16
C LEU A 52 -7.53 -11.36 14.60
N PRO A 53 -8.03 -12.41 13.93
CA PRO A 53 -7.17 -13.38 13.24
C PRO A 53 -6.62 -12.80 11.92
N ARG A 54 -5.60 -13.43 11.33
CA ARG A 54 -5.11 -13.08 9.97
C ARG A 54 -6.23 -13.12 8.92
N SER A 55 -7.17 -14.05 9.09
CA SER A 55 -8.40 -14.14 8.30
C SER A 55 -9.41 -13.02 8.57
N ALA A 56 -9.10 -12.00 9.36
CA ALA A 56 -9.89 -10.77 9.36
C ALA A 56 -9.51 -9.86 8.19
N VAL A 57 -8.31 -10.01 7.60
CA VAL A 57 -7.96 -9.29 6.38
C VAL A 57 -8.78 -9.87 5.23
N ARG A 58 -9.78 -9.11 4.76
CA ARG A 58 -10.70 -9.48 3.68
C ARG A 58 -10.38 -8.76 2.37
N ARG A 59 -9.48 -7.78 2.42
CA ARG A 59 -9.11 -6.96 1.26
C ARG A 59 -7.71 -6.40 1.41
N ILE A 60 -6.95 -6.45 0.33
CA ILE A 60 -5.67 -5.77 0.18
C ILE A 60 -5.83 -4.78 -0.97
N VAL A 61 -5.62 -3.50 -0.72
CA VAL A 61 -5.63 -2.46 -1.76
C VAL A 61 -4.24 -1.85 -1.83
N ILE A 62 -3.61 -1.96 -3.00
CA ILE A 62 -2.27 -1.45 -3.24
C ILE A 62 -2.39 -0.09 -3.92
N THR A 63 -1.76 0.92 -3.35
CA THR A 63 -1.76 2.29 -3.91
C THR A 63 -0.96 2.36 -5.20
N HIS A 64 0.18 1.66 -5.27
CA HIS A 64 0.99 1.51 -6.48
C HIS A 64 1.98 0.34 -6.38
N GLY A 65 2.56 -0.06 -7.51
CA GLY A 65 3.33 -1.29 -7.67
C GLY A 65 4.80 -1.28 -7.22
N HIS A 66 5.21 -0.38 -6.31
CA HIS A 66 6.57 -0.39 -5.76
C HIS A 66 6.75 -1.38 -4.62
N GLU A 67 8.00 -1.76 -4.38
CA GLU A 67 8.39 -2.82 -3.45
C GLU A 67 8.01 -2.57 -2.01
N ASP A 68 7.97 -1.31 -1.57
CA ASP A 68 7.58 -0.91 -0.22
C ASP A 68 6.06 -0.72 -0.05
N HIS A 69 5.29 -0.92 -1.12
CA HIS A 69 3.82 -0.90 -1.10
C HIS A 69 3.23 -2.27 -1.39
N ALA A 70 3.78 -3.02 -2.34
CA ALA A 70 3.31 -4.33 -2.77
C ALA A 70 4.16 -5.51 -2.28
N GLY A 71 5.25 -5.25 -1.54
CA GLY A 71 6.29 -6.22 -1.22
C GLY A 71 5.83 -7.46 -0.47
N SER A 72 4.85 -7.34 0.42
CA SER A 72 4.27 -8.48 1.15
C SER A 72 2.87 -8.87 0.67
N ALA A 73 2.40 -8.37 -0.48
CA ALA A 73 1.07 -8.69 -0.99
C ALA A 73 0.88 -10.21 -1.22
N ALA A 74 1.87 -10.90 -1.79
CA ALA A 74 1.80 -12.35 -2.02
C ALA A 74 1.75 -13.14 -0.69
N GLU A 75 2.56 -12.73 0.28
CA GLU A 75 2.63 -13.33 1.62
C GLU A 75 1.29 -13.18 2.35
N ILE A 76 0.73 -11.97 2.41
CA ILE A 76 -0.50 -11.67 3.14
C ILE A 76 -1.70 -12.34 2.47
N ARG A 77 -1.73 -12.34 1.13
CA ARG A 77 -2.75 -13.08 0.39
C ARG A 77 -2.74 -14.58 0.74
N SER A 78 -1.57 -15.17 1.00
CA SER A 78 -1.46 -16.59 1.34
C SER A 78 -2.11 -16.97 2.68
N TRP A 79 -2.45 -16.00 3.54
CA TRP A 79 -3.06 -16.29 4.84
C TRP A 79 -4.45 -16.91 4.73
N ASP A 80 -5.34 -16.28 3.94
CA ASP A 80 -6.72 -16.73 3.74
C ASP A 80 -7.33 -16.23 2.42
N GLY A 81 -6.48 -15.93 1.42
CA GLY A 81 -6.92 -15.59 0.07
C GLY A 81 -7.56 -14.21 -0.08
N ALA A 82 -7.22 -13.24 0.78
CA ALA A 82 -7.74 -11.87 0.67
C ALA A 82 -7.44 -11.28 -0.73
N PRO A 83 -8.45 -10.85 -1.50
CA PRO A 83 -8.25 -10.36 -2.86
C PRO A 83 -7.36 -9.11 -2.90
N VAL A 84 -6.35 -9.16 -3.77
CA VAL A 84 -5.41 -8.05 -4.02
C VAL A 84 -5.98 -7.16 -5.12
N HIS A 85 -6.19 -5.89 -4.78
CA HIS A 85 -6.69 -4.85 -5.67
C HIS A 85 -5.53 -3.97 -6.10
N VAL A 86 -5.31 -3.87 -7.41
CA VAL A 86 -4.22 -3.05 -8.00
C VAL A 86 -4.76 -2.35 -9.25
N HIS A 87 -4.31 -1.13 -9.50
CA HIS A 87 -4.60 -0.46 -10.75
C HIS A 87 -4.02 -1.21 -11.96
N SER A 88 -4.74 -1.18 -13.07
CA SER A 88 -4.40 -1.86 -14.32
C SER A 88 -2.99 -1.61 -14.83
N ALA A 89 -2.47 -0.38 -14.70
CA ALA A 89 -1.14 -0.01 -15.17
C ALA A 89 0.01 -0.58 -14.30
N ASP A 90 -0.24 -0.85 -13.02
CA ASP A 90 0.75 -1.44 -12.10
C ASP A 90 0.54 -2.96 -11.91
N ALA A 91 -0.60 -3.50 -12.34
CA ALA A 91 -0.90 -4.92 -12.24
C ALA A 91 0.17 -5.83 -12.88
N PRO A 92 0.73 -5.54 -14.08
CA PRO A 92 1.81 -6.35 -14.63
C PRO A 92 3.08 -6.36 -13.77
N VAL A 93 3.37 -5.27 -13.05
CA VAL A 93 4.52 -5.18 -12.14
C VAL A 93 4.29 -6.08 -10.92
N VAL A 94 3.12 -5.96 -10.28
CA VAL A 94 2.76 -6.79 -9.12
C VAL A 94 2.69 -8.29 -9.45
N ARG A 95 2.29 -8.63 -10.68
CA ARG A 95 2.29 -10.02 -11.19
C ARG A 95 3.68 -10.54 -11.56
N GLY A 96 4.70 -9.69 -11.55
CA GLY A 96 6.05 -10.03 -12.03
C GLY A 96 6.13 -10.24 -13.54
N GLU A 97 5.16 -9.75 -14.31
CA GLU A 97 5.12 -9.82 -15.78
C GLU A 97 5.98 -8.73 -16.43
N ARG A 98 6.20 -7.61 -15.72
CA ARG A 98 6.99 -6.47 -16.16
C ARG A 98 7.85 -5.96 -15.00
N PRO A 99 9.10 -5.52 -15.21
CA PRO A 99 9.84 -4.79 -14.18
C PRO A 99 9.15 -3.46 -13.87
N ARG A 100 9.40 -2.91 -12.66
CA ARG A 100 9.01 -1.53 -12.36
C ARG A 100 9.74 -0.57 -13.30
N GLU A 101 9.14 0.57 -13.57
CA GLU A 101 9.81 1.63 -14.32
C GLU A 101 10.81 2.34 -13.41
N GLU A 102 11.97 2.71 -13.96
CA GLU A 102 12.94 3.49 -13.20
C GLU A 102 12.45 4.93 -13.08
N PRO A 103 12.64 5.56 -11.90
CA PRO A 103 12.11 6.89 -11.66
C PRO A 103 12.88 7.94 -12.49
N VAL A 104 12.16 8.95 -12.96
CA VAL A 104 12.77 10.12 -13.59
C VAL A 104 13.23 11.06 -12.49
N ILE A 105 14.52 10.96 -12.12
CA ILE A 105 15.09 11.73 -11.02
C ILE A 105 15.60 13.09 -11.48
N SER A 106 14.99 14.17 -10.97
CA SER A 106 15.52 15.53 -11.13
C SER A 106 16.81 15.75 -10.32
N ASP A 107 17.57 16.78 -10.67
CA ASP A 107 18.81 17.12 -9.92
C ASP A 107 18.54 17.45 -8.45
N PHE A 108 17.36 17.99 -8.15
CA PHE A 108 16.93 18.26 -6.78
C PHE A 108 16.63 16.97 -6.00
N GLU A 109 16.06 15.95 -6.64
CA GLU A 109 15.71 14.68 -6.01
C GLU A 109 16.91 13.74 -5.84
N ARG A 110 17.97 13.93 -6.62
CA ARG A 110 19.15 13.05 -6.65
C ARG A 110 19.74 12.72 -5.28
N PRO A 111 19.96 13.68 -4.36
CA PRO A 111 20.50 13.35 -3.03
C PRO A 111 19.55 12.49 -2.18
N TYR A 112 18.23 12.63 -2.38
CA TYR A 112 17.25 11.80 -1.69
C TYR A 112 17.19 10.40 -2.29
N TRP A 113 17.22 10.31 -3.62
CA TRP A 113 17.29 9.04 -4.34
C TRP A 113 18.53 8.23 -3.95
N GLU A 114 19.71 8.86 -3.90
CA GLU A 114 20.94 8.20 -3.45
C GLU A 114 20.84 7.65 -2.02
N ARG A 115 20.16 8.36 -1.11
CA ARG A 115 19.93 7.88 0.25
C ARG A 115 18.99 6.67 0.27
N VAL A 116 17.90 6.71 -0.48
CA VAL A 116 16.92 5.61 -0.54
C VAL A 116 17.55 4.36 -1.17
N THR A 117 18.25 4.53 -2.30
CA THR A 117 18.96 3.41 -2.96
C THR A 117 20.04 2.79 -2.07
N ALA A 118 20.74 3.59 -1.25
CA ALA A 118 21.72 3.08 -0.28
C ALA A 118 21.11 2.19 0.82
N LEU A 119 19.79 2.27 1.06
CA LEU A 119 19.07 1.35 1.95
C LEU A 119 18.85 -0.04 1.32
N GLY A 120 19.12 -0.19 0.02
CA GLY A 120 18.96 -1.46 -0.71
C GLY A 120 17.51 -1.83 -1.04
N ILE A 121 16.54 -1.01 -0.62
CA ILE A 121 15.10 -1.26 -0.79
C ILE A 121 14.74 -1.30 -2.28
N THR A 122 15.26 -0.34 -3.05
CA THR A 122 15.02 -0.23 -4.50
C THR A 122 15.58 -1.39 -5.33
N ALA A 123 16.40 -2.25 -4.72
CA ALA A 123 16.95 -3.46 -5.31
C ALA A 123 16.18 -4.72 -4.88
N MET A 124 15.20 -4.61 -3.99
CA MET A 124 14.38 -5.73 -3.55
C MET A 124 13.47 -6.19 -4.70
N THR A 125 13.36 -7.51 -4.85
CA THR A 125 12.41 -8.10 -5.79
C THR A 125 11.08 -8.28 -5.09
N ILE A 126 10.01 -7.70 -5.67
CA ILE A 126 8.64 -7.95 -5.23
C ILE A 126 8.31 -9.42 -5.52
N PRO A 127 7.99 -10.25 -4.50
CA PRO A 127 7.44 -11.58 -4.73
C PRO A 127 6.16 -11.45 -5.57
N PRO A 128 6.07 -12.10 -6.75
CA PRO A 128 4.90 -11.99 -7.61
C PRO A 128 3.63 -12.38 -6.86
N SER A 129 2.63 -11.49 -6.89
CA SER A 129 1.31 -11.74 -6.33
C SER A 129 0.26 -11.81 -7.44
N THR A 130 -0.85 -12.47 -7.17
CA THR A 130 -2.01 -12.34 -8.05
C THR A 130 -2.62 -10.96 -7.88
N VAL A 131 -3.23 -10.46 -8.96
CA VAL A 131 -4.12 -9.29 -8.91
C VAL A 131 -5.52 -9.80 -9.14
N ASP A 132 -6.24 -10.03 -8.05
CA ASP A 132 -7.59 -10.63 -8.06
C ASP A 132 -8.64 -9.61 -8.54
N VAL A 133 -8.42 -8.32 -8.26
CA VAL A 133 -9.27 -7.22 -8.73
C VAL A 133 -8.42 -6.16 -9.41
N VAL A 134 -8.71 -5.90 -10.69
CA VAL A 134 -8.05 -4.84 -11.46
C VAL A 134 -8.87 -3.56 -11.35
N LEU A 135 -8.22 -2.48 -10.91
CA LEU A 135 -8.81 -1.15 -10.79
C LEU A 135 -8.45 -0.28 -12.00
N THR A 136 -9.31 0.69 -12.30
CA THR A 136 -9.17 1.67 -13.39
C THR A 136 -9.47 3.11 -12.97
N GLY A 137 -10.03 3.31 -11.77
CA GLY A 137 -10.40 4.60 -11.23
C GLY A 137 -11.91 4.85 -11.24
N GLY A 138 -12.40 5.51 -10.20
CA GLY A 138 -13.82 5.84 -10.01
C GLY A 138 -14.65 4.72 -9.37
N GLU A 139 -14.06 3.55 -9.12
CA GLU A 139 -14.74 2.47 -8.40
C GLU A 139 -15.06 2.86 -6.96
N GLU A 140 -16.23 2.42 -6.48
CA GLU A 140 -16.56 2.43 -5.06
C GLU A 140 -16.27 1.04 -4.48
N LEU A 141 -15.38 0.97 -3.50
CA LEU A 141 -15.00 -0.26 -2.83
C LEU A 141 -15.87 -0.46 -1.58
N PRO A 142 -16.27 -1.72 -1.27
CA PRO A 142 -17.18 -2.01 -0.17
C PRO A 142 -16.42 -2.06 1.17
N PHE A 143 -15.86 -0.91 1.57
CA PHE A 143 -15.34 -0.62 2.90
C PHE A 143 -15.37 0.89 3.15
N GLY A 144 -15.22 1.32 4.40
CA GLY A 144 -15.08 2.75 4.73
C GLY A 144 -16.26 3.60 4.31
N ASP A 145 -17.46 3.02 4.37
CA ASP A 145 -18.75 3.64 4.04
C ASP A 145 -18.81 4.20 2.61
N GLY A 146 -18.17 3.53 1.65
CA GLY A 146 -18.13 3.92 0.24
C GLY A 146 -16.79 4.53 -0.17
N ALA A 147 -15.70 3.83 0.15
CA ALA A 147 -14.35 4.23 -0.26
C ALA A 147 -14.25 4.33 -1.79
N ARG A 148 -13.61 5.39 -2.30
CA ARG A 148 -13.52 5.69 -3.72
C ARG A 148 -12.09 5.60 -4.21
N VAL A 149 -11.88 4.89 -5.31
CA VAL A 149 -10.60 4.83 -6.01
C VAL A 149 -10.44 6.08 -6.88
N LEU A 150 -9.37 6.82 -6.68
CA LEU A 150 -9.03 8.00 -7.47
C LEU A 150 -7.72 7.73 -8.22
N PRO A 151 -7.72 7.68 -9.56
CA PRO A 151 -6.49 7.54 -10.32
C PRO A 151 -5.67 8.83 -10.18
N ILE A 152 -4.39 8.68 -9.82
CA ILE A 152 -3.44 9.78 -9.61
C ILE A 152 -2.08 9.44 -10.27
N PRO A 153 -2.06 9.18 -11.58
CA PRO A 153 -0.83 8.82 -12.27
C PRO A 153 0.22 9.92 -12.11
N GLY A 154 1.48 9.51 -11.98
CA GLY A 154 2.61 10.42 -11.80
C GLY A 154 3.79 9.69 -11.19
N HIS A 155 3.68 9.30 -9.92
CA HIS A 155 4.71 8.50 -9.25
C HIS A 155 4.87 7.13 -9.92
N THR A 156 3.75 6.47 -10.22
CA THR A 156 3.63 5.41 -11.23
C THR A 156 2.44 5.72 -12.12
N ASP A 157 2.38 5.12 -13.31
CA ASP A 157 1.19 5.17 -14.17
C ASP A 157 -0.04 4.53 -13.51
N GLY A 158 0.17 3.59 -12.59
CA GLY A 158 -0.89 2.91 -11.83
C GLY A 158 -1.18 3.48 -10.45
N SER A 159 -0.62 4.63 -10.09
CA SER A 159 -0.84 5.22 -8.78
C SER A 159 -2.31 5.57 -8.56
N ILE A 160 -2.85 5.15 -7.41
CA ILE A 160 -4.20 5.47 -6.95
C ILE A 160 -4.17 6.07 -5.54
N ALA A 161 -5.11 6.99 -5.29
CA ALA A 161 -5.55 7.32 -3.95
C ALA A 161 -6.84 6.58 -3.61
N ILE A 162 -7.06 6.40 -2.32
CA ILE A 162 -8.30 5.87 -1.77
C ILE A 162 -8.90 6.94 -0.88
N HIS A 163 -10.05 7.47 -1.28
CA HIS A 163 -10.75 8.53 -0.56
C HIS A 163 -11.97 7.97 0.18
N LEU A 164 -12.05 8.21 1.48
CA LEU A 164 -13.18 7.83 2.33
C LEU A 164 -13.96 9.11 2.70
N PRO A 165 -14.94 9.51 1.88
CA PRO A 165 -15.56 10.84 1.97
C PRO A 165 -16.29 11.08 3.29
N HIS A 166 -16.88 10.04 3.88
CA HIS A 166 -17.60 10.12 5.15
C HIS A 166 -16.69 10.22 6.38
N HIS A 167 -15.38 10.04 6.19
CA HIS A 167 -14.40 10.01 7.27
C HIS A 167 -13.32 11.09 7.13
N GLY A 168 -13.29 11.84 6.02
CA GLY A 168 -12.27 12.85 5.77
C GLY A 168 -10.86 12.25 5.63
N VAL A 169 -10.76 11.01 5.15
CA VAL A 169 -9.49 10.28 5.00
C VAL A 169 -9.13 10.16 3.53
N LEU A 170 -7.86 10.41 3.21
CA LEU A 170 -7.27 10.16 1.90
C LEU A 170 -5.97 9.37 2.10
N PHE A 171 -5.93 8.15 1.59
CA PHE A 171 -4.68 7.41 1.40
C PHE A 171 -4.09 7.84 0.06
N ALA A 172 -3.00 8.61 0.08
CA ALA A 172 -2.46 9.28 -1.11
C ALA A 172 -1.32 8.52 -1.80
N GLY A 173 -0.87 7.39 -1.23
CA GLY A 173 0.39 6.76 -1.61
C GLY A 173 1.52 7.79 -1.62
N ASP A 174 2.35 7.73 -2.65
CA ASP A 174 3.55 8.57 -2.80
C ASP A 174 3.32 9.84 -3.64
N THR A 175 2.04 10.20 -3.85
CA THR A 175 1.70 11.38 -4.66
C THR A 175 2.03 12.71 -3.96
N VAL A 176 2.02 12.72 -2.62
CA VAL A 176 2.31 13.93 -1.83
C VAL A 176 3.66 13.82 -1.16
N ALA A 177 4.68 14.42 -1.76
CA ALA A 177 5.98 14.58 -1.14
C ALA A 177 6.06 15.91 -0.36
N CYS A 178 6.40 15.84 0.93
CA CYS A 178 6.76 17.02 1.71
C CYS A 178 8.20 17.43 1.39
N LEU A 179 8.37 18.41 0.51
CA LEU A 179 9.69 19.00 0.29
C LEU A 179 10.07 19.85 1.52
N PRO A 180 11.25 19.66 2.12
CA PRO A 180 11.73 20.61 3.13
C PRO A 180 11.79 22.00 2.48
N ARG A 181 11.33 23.01 3.21
CA ARG A 181 11.45 24.40 2.72
C ARG A 181 12.94 24.68 2.49
N PRO A 182 13.33 25.28 1.35
CA PRO A 182 14.69 25.77 1.20
C PRO A 182 14.99 26.73 2.36
N ALA A 183 16.17 26.57 2.95
CA ALA A 183 16.67 27.44 4.02
C ALA A 183 16.81 28.89 3.56
#